data_AF-A0A942NED2-F1
#
_entry.id   AF-A0A942NED2-F1
#
_cell.length_a   1.000
_cell.length_b   1.000
_cell.length_c   1.000
_cell.angle_alpha   90.00
_cell.angle_beta   90.00
_cell.angle_gamma   90.00
#
_symmetry.space_group_name_H-M   'P 1'
#
loop_
_entity.id
_entity.type
_entity.pdbx_description
1 polymer ?
#
loop_
_entity_poly.entity_id
_entity_poly.type
_entity_poly.pdbx_seq_one_letter_code
_entity_poly.pdbx_strand_id
1 'polypeptide(L)'
;MGKGNLSVQEAAIIFFVKMNFKVFPLRFKDPAVESMNKIYNEFTTLNDVEKMFSSERVTGAGIVMGYKNLRGIDIDGIDNVEILKQVLSFMGLKENYPWVVQSGSCRGYHIYVYCDDEVDGYLRKNQAYYKFLFKDQTLGKQIELRWERSYLVAPYSLHPEGKQYTFKNDMPGSIPVTVSIDRILQGINAFCELKHKGNVSGRKSLTKADTRNLDDAVAYLKKHKLNYEEWIQCGFALASLGYDGKKRFVELSTNEFYNDDVDLLEGKFDYLLSRYDPSKITLKTLFGIATEKGYEQPKLSNGLNMRFVEFELCALRYDEDDPIKKIKMLRNYAIMRKLIEDKNIKELTDDVIKEEIAKSNFEEKLERIRKDFGKMLDFITDIIEKEGAQPICRIGEDFIQDVFNKKFDYLTFCILSAITAIQGKQAKYKNITKERLRLGIAGYKSKMVADEKSALKVSLISDHKIRVRINKLVAKTIISAITIYRITTYSTFYNQNELAKICENKYLKAFNKKNYPMNIQKRLNKRIREVKQRIIGGEKKLLNQVAKV
;
A
#
# COMPACT_ATOMS: atom_id res chain seq x y z
N MET A 1 -50.01 -20.82 8.90
CA MET A 1 -49.58 -22.11 8.31
C MET A 1 -48.87 -22.87 9.42
N GLY A 2 -49.32 -24.09 9.74
CA GLY A 2 -48.86 -24.86 10.91
C GLY A 2 -47.38 -25.24 10.82
N LYS A 3 -46.76 -25.51 11.98
CA LYS A 3 -45.38 -25.99 12.16
C LYS A 3 -45.21 -27.43 11.63
N GLY A 4 -45.46 -27.65 10.33
CA GLY A 4 -44.99 -28.83 9.63
C GLY A 4 -43.48 -28.68 9.44
N ASN A 5 -42.69 -29.64 9.92
CA ASN A 5 -41.25 -29.65 9.67
C ASN A 5 -41.03 -29.84 8.17
N LEU A 6 -40.64 -28.77 7.48
CA LEU A 6 -40.20 -28.85 6.08
C LEU A 6 -39.04 -29.84 5.98
N SER A 7 -39.12 -30.76 5.03
CA SER A 7 -37.97 -31.57 4.65
C SER A 7 -36.84 -30.67 4.12
N VAL A 8 -35.60 -31.18 4.16
CA VAL A 8 -34.43 -30.47 3.62
C VAL A 8 -34.62 -30.14 2.13
N GLN A 9 -35.24 -31.04 1.37
CA GLN A 9 -35.52 -30.84 -0.05
C GLN A 9 -36.54 -29.72 -0.27
N GLU A 10 -37.66 -29.72 0.47
CA GLU A 10 -38.67 -28.67 0.36
C GLU A 10 -38.09 -27.29 0.74
N ALA A 11 -37.27 -27.23 1.80
CA ALA A 11 -36.59 -26.01 2.19
C ALA A 11 -35.62 -25.52 1.10
N ALA A 12 -34.81 -26.43 0.52
CA ALA A 12 -33.90 -26.11 -0.57
C ALA A 12 -34.63 -25.55 -1.81
N ILE A 13 -35.77 -26.16 -2.18
CA ILE A 13 -36.62 -25.68 -3.27
C ILE A 13 -37.15 -24.28 -2.96
N ILE A 14 -37.58 -24.01 -1.72
CA ILE A 14 -38.04 -22.67 -1.33
C ILE A 14 -36.91 -21.64 -1.44
N PHE A 15 -35.70 -21.94 -0.95
CA PHE A 15 -34.55 -21.03 -1.10
C PHE A 15 -34.21 -20.76 -2.56
N PHE A 16 -34.25 -21.80 -3.38
CA PHE A 16 -33.94 -21.68 -4.80
C PHE A 16 -35.01 -20.89 -5.56
N VAL A 17 -36.28 -21.25 -5.44
CA VAL A 17 -37.38 -20.69 -6.24
C VAL A 17 -37.85 -19.34 -5.70
N LYS A 18 -38.15 -19.25 -4.40
CA LYS A 18 -38.78 -18.04 -3.82
C LYS A 18 -37.74 -16.99 -3.45
N MET A 19 -36.57 -17.42 -2.99
CA MET A 19 -35.53 -16.52 -2.50
C MET A 19 -34.41 -16.34 -3.51
N ASN A 20 -34.43 -17.09 -4.61
CA ASN A 20 -33.49 -16.96 -5.73
C ASN A 20 -32.03 -17.07 -5.24
N PHE A 21 -31.81 -18.00 -4.31
CA PHE A 21 -30.51 -18.41 -3.82
C PHE A 21 -29.97 -19.59 -4.62
N LYS A 22 -28.65 -19.72 -4.64
CA LYS A 22 -28.00 -20.93 -5.14
C LYS A 22 -27.75 -21.90 -3.99
N VAL A 23 -28.26 -23.11 -4.14
CA VAL A 23 -28.25 -24.14 -3.10
C VAL A 23 -27.61 -25.44 -3.59
N PHE A 24 -27.12 -26.25 -2.65
CA PHE A 24 -26.56 -27.58 -2.93
C PHE A 24 -26.72 -28.50 -1.71
N PRO A 25 -26.76 -29.83 -1.90
CA PRO A 25 -26.96 -30.78 -0.82
C PRO A 25 -25.74 -30.87 0.09
N LEU A 26 -25.99 -31.10 1.37
CA LEU A 26 -24.97 -31.38 2.39
C LEU A 26 -25.20 -32.74 3.02
N ARG A 27 -24.09 -33.36 3.42
CA ARG A 27 -24.06 -34.41 4.43
C ARG A 27 -23.53 -33.80 5.72
N PHE A 28 -24.46 -33.46 6.60
CA PHE A 28 -24.26 -32.63 7.78
C PHE A 28 -23.73 -31.25 7.41
N LYS A 29 -22.42 -31.03 7.56
CA LYS A 29 -21.75 -29.76 7.21
C LYS A 29 -20.93 -29.84 5.92
N ASP A 30 -20.74 -31.05 5.39
CA ASP A 30 -19.88 -31.29 4.24
C ASP A 30 -20.66 -31.27 2.93
N PRO A 31 -20.14 -30.68 1.85
CA PRO A 31 -20.78 -30.71 0.54
C PRO A 31 -20.99 -32.14 0.04
N ALA A 32 -22.23 -32.49 -0.29
CA ALA A 32 -22.59 -33.78 -0.88
C ALA A 32 -22.70 -33.68 -2.41
N VAL A 33 -21.72 -33.01 -3.03
CA VAL A 33 -21.64 -32.79 -4.48
C VAL A 33 -20.26 -33.14 -4.98
N GLU A 34 -20.15 -33.54 -6.26
CA GLU A 34 -18.87 -33.88 -6.87
C GLU A 34 -17.88 -32.70 -6.90
N SER A 35 -18.39 -31.49 -7.11
CA SER A 35 -17.54 -30.30 -7.27
C SER A 35 -18.26 -29.02 -6.89
N MET A 36 -17.75 -28.37 -5.84
CA MET A 36 -18.18 -27.02 -5.46
C MET A 36 -17.91 -26.00 -6.56
N ASN A 37 -16.87 -26.19 -7.39
CA ASN A 37 -16.60 -25.29 -8.50
C ASN A 37 -17.70 -25.33 -9.57
N LYS A 38 -18.31 -26.50 -9.83
CA LYS A 38 -19.49 -26.58 -10.71
C LYS A 38 -20.66 -25.80 -10.09
N ILE A 39 -20.92 -26.04 -8.81
CA ILE A 39 -21.94 -25.31 -8.04
C ILE A 39 -21.68 -23.80 -8.04
N TYR A 40 -20.45 -23.30 -8.06
CA TYR A 40 -20.22 -21.85 -8.11
C TYR A 40 -20.45 -21.27 -9.51
N ASN A 41 -20.00 -21.95 -10.57
CA ASN A 41 -19.88 -21.32 -11.89
C ASN A 41 -21.00 -21.70 -12.88
N GLU A 42 -21.66 -22.84 -12.70
CA GLU A 42 -22.62 -23.37 -13.68
C GLU A 42 -24.06 -22.90 -13.40
N PHE A 43 -24.89 -22.83 -14.42
CA PHE A 43 -26.31 -22.58 -14.26
C PHE A 43 -26.99 -23.79 -13.61
N THR A 44 -27.99 -23.56 -12.75
CA THR A 44 -28.73 -24.62 -12.05
C THR A 44 -30.22 -24.41 -12.28
N THR A 45 -30.93 -25.45 -12.71
CA THR A 45 -32.39 -25.46 -12.88
C THR A 45 -33.09 -26.03 -11.65
N LEU A 46 -34.42 -25.85 -11.56
CA LEU A 46 -35.23 -26.49 -10.52
C LEU A 46 -35.09 -28.02 -10.56
N ASN A 47 -35.14 -28.62 -11.74
CA ASN A 47 -34.97 -30.07 -11.93
C ASN A 47 -33.59 -30.55 -11.44
N ASP A 48 -32.54 -29.75 -11.60
CA ASP A 48 -31.21 -30.07 -11.06
C ASP A 48 -31.23 -30.04 -9.52
N VAL A 49 -31.89 -29.06 -8.91
CA VAL A 49 -32.07 -29.00 -7.45
C VAL A 49 -32.87 -30.21 -6.97
N GLU A 50 -33.99 -30.54 -7.60
CA GLU A 50 -34.80 -31.70 -7.22
C GLU A 50 -34.00 -33.01 -7.27
N LYS A 51 -33.19 -33.21 -8.32
CA LYS A 51 -32.29 -34.37 -8.46
C LYS A 51 -31.16 -34.37 -7.45
N MET A 52 -30.52 -33.23 -7.19
CA MET A 52 -29.43 -33.14 -6.21
C MET A 52 -29.89 -33.51 -4.79
N PHE A 53 -31.15 -33.20 -4.46
CA PHE A 53 -31.72 -33.42 -3.13
C PHE A 53 -32.56 -34.70 -3.02
N SER A 54 -32.68 -35.51 -4.07
CA SER A 54 -33.49 -36.75 -4.05
C SER A 54 -32.80 -37.92 -3.32
N SER A 55 -31.55 -37.77 -2.89
CA SER A 55 -30.81 -38.83 -2.19
C SER A 55 -31.12 -38.85 -0.70
N GLU A 56 -31.41 -40.04 -0.15
CA GLU A 56 -31.64 -40.26 1.29
C GLU A 56 -30.42 -39.95 2.17
N ARG A 57 -29.23 -39.78 1.57
CA ARG A 57 -28.00 -39.44 2.31
C ARG A 57 -27.86 -37.94 2.57
N VAL A 58 -28.73 -37.12 1.99
CA VAL A 58 -28.74 -35.66 2.16
C VAL A 58 -29.37 -35.33 3.50
N THR A 59 -28.59 -34.72 4.38
CA THR A 59 -29.08 -34.31 5.71
C THR A 59 -29.13 -32.80 5.86
N GLY A 60 -28.74 -32.04 4.83
CA GLY A 60 -28.81 -30.59 4.85
C GLY A 60 -28.70 -29.94 3.47
N ALA A 61 -28.78 -28.61 3.47
CA ALA A 61 -28.61 -27.74 2.33
C ALA A 61 -27.59 -26.65 2.66
N GLY A 62 -26.68 -26.37 1.72
CA GLY A 62 -25.78 -25.23 1.77
C GLY A 62 -26.30 -24.13 0.87
N ILE A 63 -26.25 -22.88 1.33
CA ILE A 63 -26.52 -21.69 0.51
C ILE A 63 -25.18 -21.06 0.13
N VAL A 64 -24.97 -20.83 -1.16
CA VAL A 64 -23.74 -20.24 -1.70
C VAL A 64 -23.66 -18.75 -1.37
N MET A 65 -22.58 -18.36 -0.71
CA MET A 65 -22.22 -16.95 -0.49
C MET A 65 -21.38 -16.46 -1.68
N GLY A 66 -21.54 -15.20 -2.06
CA GLY A 66 -20.96 -14.66 -3.30
C GLY A 66 -21.99 -14.48 -4.40
N TYR A 67 -22.94 -15.42 -4.49
CA TYR A 67 -23.95 -15.40 -5.54
C TYR A 67 -24.89 -14.20 -5.38
N LYS A 68 -24.96 -13.35 -6.41
CA LYS A 68 -25.74 -12.10 -6.39
C LYS A 68 -25.44 -11.24 -5.16
N ASN A 69 -24.18 -11.18 -4.75
CA ASN A 69 -23.72 -10.38 -3.60
C ASN A 69 -24.33 -10.80 -2.25
N LEU A 70 -24.89 -12.01 -2.13
CA LEU A 70 -25.35 -12.56 -0.85
C LEU A 70 -24.14 -12.89 0.03
N ARG A 71 -24.14 -12.39 1.27
CA ARG A 71 -23.09 -12.58 2.27
C ARG A 71 -23.66 -13.24 3.52
N GLY A 72 -22.77 -13.89 4.25
CA GLY A 72 -23.08 -14.56 5.50
C GLY A 72 -22.21 -14.02 6.63
N ILE A 73 -22.81 -13.73 7.77
CA ILE A 73 -22.09 -13.54 9.03
C ILE A 73 -22.38 -14.75 9.91
N ASP A 74 -21.34 -15.53 10.20
CA ASP A 74 -21.39 -16.77 10.99
C ASP A 74 -20.77 -16.52 12.36
N ILE A 75 -21.59 -16.51 13.40
CA ILE A 75 -21.18 -16.20 14.76
C ILE A 75 -21.18 -17.50 15.56
N ASP A 76 -20.05 -17.85 16.18
CA ASP A 76 -19.86 -19.10 16.92
C ASP A 76 -19.57 -18.83 18.41
N GLY A 77 -20.14 -19.66 19.27
CA GLY A 77 -19.89 -19.69 20.70
C GLY A 77 -20.57 -18.62 21.54
N ILE A 78 -21.68 -18.01 21.09
CA ILE A 78 -22.43 -17.05 21.91
C ILE A 78 -23.40 -17.80 22.83
N ASP A 79 -23.26 -17.55 24.13
CA ASP A 79 -24.19 -18.05 25.16
C ASP A 79 -25.26 -17.05 25.57
N ASN A 80 -25.00 -15.75 25.40
CA ASN A 80 -25.94 -14.68 25.73
C ASN A 80 -26.55 -14.05 24.47
N VAL A 81 -27.86 -14.25 24.27
CA VAL A 81 -28.60 -13.73 23.11
C VAL A 81 -28.56 -12.20 22.99
N GLU A 82 -28.30 -11.49 24.08
CA GLU A 82 -28.18 -10.02 24.04
C GLU A 82 -26.99 -9.57 23.17
N ILE A 83 -25.93 -10.39 23.09
CA ILE A 83 -24.77 -10.11 22.23
C ILE A 83 -25.19 -10.13 20.76
N LEU A 84 -26.02 -11.09 20.36
CA LEU A 84 -26.58 -11.14 18.99
C LEU A 84 -27.38 -9.87 18.67
N LYS A 85 -28.23 -9.40 19.60
CA LYS A 85 -29.03 -8.18 19.40
C LYS A 85 -28.16 -6.95 19.22
N GLN A 86 -27.09 -6.83 20.02
CA GLN A 86 -26.14 -5.73 19.87
C GLN A 86 -25.40 -5.81 18.53
N VAL A 87 -24.94 -7.00 18.11
CA VAL A 87 -24.32 -7.20 16.78
C VAL A 87 -25.26 -6.74 15.67
N LEU A 88 -26.54 -7.13 15.71
CA LEU A 88 -27.56 -6.69 14.74
C LEU A 88 -27.73 -5.16 14.75
N SER A 89 -27.83 -4.56 15.93
CA SER A 89 -27.98 -3.12 16.10
C SER A 89 -26.81 -2.33 15.48
N PHE A 90 -25.56 -2.74 15.74
CA PHE A 90 -24.39 -2.09 15.13
C PHE A 90 -24.36 -2.23 13.60
N MET A 91 -24.88 -3.32 13.05
CA MET A 91 -25.05 -3.51 11.61
C MET A 91 -26.25 -2.73 11.02
N GLY A 92 -27.05 -2.05 11.86
CA GLY A 92 -28.25 -1.32 11.45
C GLY A 92 -29.46 -2.23 11.18
N LEU A 93 -29.45 -3.44 11.73
CA LEU A 93 -30.53 -4.43 11.62
C LEU A 93 -31.42 -4.39 12.86
N LYS A 94 -32.71 -4.70 12.68
CA LYS A 94 -33.67 -4.82 13.79
C LYS A 94 -33.39 -6.09 14.62
N GLU A 95 -33.71 -6.08 15.90
CA GLU A 95 -33.54 -7.25 16.79
C GLU A 95 -34.27 -8.50 16.27
N ASN A 96 -35.45 -8.31 15.67
CA ASN A 96 -36.25 -9.38 15.07
C ASN A 96 -35.95 -9.60 13.58
N TYR A 97 -34.72 -9.34 13.13
CA TYR A 97 -34.35 -9.51 11.73
C TYR A 97 -34.66 -10.96 11.26
N PRO A 98 -35.49 -11.14 10.20
CA PRO A 98 -35.99 -12.47 9.82
C PRO A 98 -34.92 -13.45 9.35
N TRP A 99 -33.80 -12.92 8.84
CA TRP A 99 -32.73 -13.71 8.24
C TRP A 99 -31.61 -14.08 9.23
N VAL A 100 -32.00 -14.26 10.49
CA VAL A 100 -31.14 -14.83 11.52
C VAL A 100 -31.50 -16.31 11.69
N VAL A 101 -30.50 -17.17 11.53
CA VAL A 101 -30.63 -18.62 11.68
C VAL A 101 -29.82 -19.05 12.90
N GLN A 102 -30.43 -19.79 13.80
CA GLN A 102 -29.73 -20.41 14.93
C GLN A 102 -29.16 -21.76 14.51
N SER A 103 -27.91 -22.01 14.88
CA SER A 103 -27.25 -23.29 14.63
C SER A 103 -27.88 -24.42 15.43
N GLY A 104 -27.70 -25.66 14.97
CA GLY A 104 -28.16 -26.83 15.72
C GLY A 104 -27.45 -27.00 17.08
N SER A 105 -26.25 -26.45 17.28
CA SER A 105 -25.58 -26.42 18.59
C SER A 105 -26.24 -25.44 19.57
N CYS A 106 -27.18 -24.61 19.11
CA CYS A 106 -27.83 -23.52 19.83
C CYS A 106 -26.91 -22.37 20.29
N ARG A 107 -25.59 -22.49 20.08
CA ARG A 107 -24.55 -21.52 20.48
C ARG A 107 -23.99 -20.72 19.31
N GLY A 108 -24.53 -20.90 18.10
CA GLY A 108 -24.10 -20.17 16.92
C GLY A 108 -25.27 -19.57 16.15
N TYR A 109 -24.98 -18.53 15.38
CA TYR A 109 -25.96 -17.80 14.58
C TYR A 109 -25.42 -17.47 13.20
N HIS A 110 -26.21 -17.69 12.16
CA HIS A 110 -25.95 -17.16 10.83
C HIS A 110 -26.85 -15.96 10.56
N ILE A 111 -26.30 -14.92 9.95
CA ILE A 111 -27.04 -13.74 9.50
C ILE A 111 -26.81 -13.60 7.99
N TYR A 112 -27.89 -13.56 7.22
CA TYR A 112 -27.83 -13.36 5.77
C TYR A 112 -28.16 -11.91 5.41
N VAL A 113 -27.34 -11.30 4.55
CA VAL A 113 -27.51 -9.93 4.04
C VAL A 113 -27.02 -9.85 2.59
N TYR A 114 -27.52 -8.88 1.83
CA TYR A 114 -26.87 -8.46 0.59
C TYR A 114 -25.82 -7.39 0.89
N CYS A 115 -24.68 -7.42 0.20
CA CYS A 115 -23.69 -6.35 0.27
C CYS A 115 -23.00 -6.18 -1.09
N ASP A 116 -23.35 -5.08 -1.75
CA ASP A 116 -22.84 -4.71 -3.08
C ASP A 116 -21.46 -4.05 -3.03
N ASP A 117 -20.99 -3.68 -1.84
CA ASP A 117 -19.68 -3.07 -1.65
C ASP A 117 -18.57 -4.09 -1.86
N GLU A 118 -17.49 -3.67 -2.51
CA GLU A 118 -16.28 -4.47 -2.51
C GLU A 118 -15.60 -4.40 -1.14
N VAL A 119 -15.06 -5.53 -0.69
CA VAL A 119 -14.08 -5.54 0.40
C VAL A 119 -12.83 -4.77 -0.03
N ASP A 120 -12.63 -3.59 0.54
CA ASP A 120 -11.39 -2.82 0.43
C ASP A 120 -10.78 -2.54 1.80
N GLY A 121 -9.49 -2.19 1.82
CA GLY A 121 -8.76 -1.77 3.03
C GLY A 121 -8.53 -2.87 4.09
N TYR A 122 -9.59 -3.29 4.76
CA TYR A 122 -9.60 -4.13 5.97
C TYR A 122 -9.62 -5.62 5.68
N LEU A 123 -10.15 -6.02 4.52
CA LEU A 123 -10.39 -7.42 4.17
C LEU A 123 -9.70 -7.78 2.85
N ARG A 124 -9.01 -8.93 2.82
CA ARG A 124 -8.26 -9.38 1.65
C ARG A 124 -9.23 -9.79 0.53
N LYS A 125 -9.21 -9.07 -0.60
CA LYS A 125 -9.98 -9.43 -1.80
C LYS A 125 -9.83 -10.92 -2.17
N ASN A 126 -10.93 -11.49 -2.70
CA ASN A 126 -11.04 -12.87 -3.18
C ASN A 126 -10.87 -13.94 -2.10
N GLN A 127 -11.13 -13.63 -0.82
CA GLN A 127 -11.22 -14.66 0.21
C GLN A 127 -12.63 -15.23 0.31
N ALA A 128 -12.69 -16.52 0.61
CA ALA A 128 -13.95 -17.21 0.82
C ALA A 128 -14.65 -16.78 2.10
N TYR A 129 -13.86 -16.53 3.15
CA TYR A 129 -14.34 -16.00 4.41
C TYR A 129 -13.23 -15.26 5.14
N TYR A 130 -13.62 -14.45 6.13
CA TYR A 130 -12.73 -13.76 7.05
C TYR A 130 -13.12 -14.15 8.47
N LYS A 131 -12.14 -14.53 9.30
CA LYS A 131 -12.37 -14.97 10.68
C LYS A 131 -11.86 -13.92 11.66
N PHE A 132 -12.68 -13.59 12.65
CA PHE A 132 -12.41 -12.62 13.71
C PHE A 132 -12.68 -13.25 15.07
N LEU A 133 -11.76 -13.09 16.00
CA LEU A 133 -11.93 -13.56 17.37
C LEU A 133 -12.57 -12.44 18.20
N PHE A 134 -13.45 -12.80 19.14
CA PHE A 134 -13.94 -11.84 20.11
C PHE A 134 -12.78 -11.27 20.95
N LYS A 135 -12.84 -9.98 21.24
CA LYS A 135 -11.90 -9.28 22.15
C LYS A 135 -11.95 -9.91 23.53
N ASP A 136 -13.17 -10.19 23.99
CA ASP A 136 -13.46 -10.89 25.23
C ASP A 136 -14.01 -12.28 24.91
N GLN A 137 -13.23 -13.31 25.21
CA GLN A 137 -13.57 -14.71 24.93
C GLN A 137 -14.76 -15.21 25.76
N THR A 138 -15.20 -14.47 26.78
CA THR A 138 -16.42 -14.78 27.54
C THR A 138 -17.70 -14.43 26.78
N LEU A 139 -17.61 -13.53 25.79
CA LEU A 139 -18.76 -13.09 24.97
C LEU A 139 -19.05 -14.08 23.84
N GLY A 140 -18.01 -14.71 23.31
CA GLY A 140 -18.12 -15.66 22.22
C GLY A 140 -16.76 -16.12 21.71
N LYS A 141 -16.77 -17.07 20.79
CA LYS A 141 -15.54 -17.64 20.24
C LYS A 141 -15.05 -16.85 19.03
N GLN A 142 -15.92 -16.66 18.03
CA GLN A 142 -15.53 -16.02 16.78
C GLN A 142 -16.73 -15.51 15.97
N ILE A 143 -16.46 -14.57 15.08
CA ILE A 143 -17.32 -14.17 13.96
C ILE A 143 -16.58 -14.47 12.65
N GLU A 144 -17.23 -15.13 11.71
CA GLU A 144 -16.74 -15.35 10.35
C GLU A 144 -17.62 -14.62 9.33
N LEU A 145 -17.03 -13.74 8.54
CA LEU A 145 -17.68 -13.11 7.40
C LEU A 145 -17.50 -14.00 6.17
N ARG A 146 -18.52 -14.76 5.78
CA ARG A 146 -18.58 -15.61 4.59
C ARG A 146 -18.89 -14.74 3.36
N TRP A 147 -17.94 -14.68 2.43
CA TRP A 147 -17.90 -13.64 1.40
C TRP A 147 -18.12 -14.14 -0.04
N GLU A 148 -17.11 -14.80 -0.63
CA GLU A 148 -17.12 -15.22 -2.05
C GLU A 148 -16.74 -16.70 -2.20
N ARG A 149 -17.53 -17.53 -2.89
CA ARG A 149 -17.20 -18.97 -3.04
C ARG A 149 -17.06 -19.69 -1.69
N SER A 150 -17.90 -19.30 -0.74
CA SER A 150 -18.14 -20.02 0.51
C SER A 150 -19.63 -20.36 0.60
N TYR A 151 -20.04 -20.97 1.71
CA TYR A 151 -21.43 -21.29 1.95
C TYR A 151 -21.76 -21.19 3.43
N LEU A 152 -23.05 -21.13 3.72
CA LEU A 152 -23.62 -21.34 5.04
C LEU A 152 -24.58 -22.52 5.02
N VAL A 153 -24.64 -23.24 6.13
CA VAL A 153 -25.65 -24.29 6.32
C VAL A 153 -27.03 -23.61 6.49
N ALA A 154 -27.99 -24.04 5.68
CA ALA A 154 -29.33 -23.49 5.66
C ALA A 154 -30.24 -24.19 6.67
N PRO A 155 -31.25 -23.51 7.23
CA PRO A 155 -32.36 -24.20 7.89
C PRO A 155 -33.17 -24.99 6.84
N TYR A 156 -33.64 -26.20 7.04
CA TYR A 156 -33.72 -26.98 8.27
C TYR A 156 -32.70 -28.14 8.31
N SER A 157 -31.46 -27.87 7.88
CA SER A 157 -30.39 -28.88 7.85
C SER A 157 -30.12 -29.48 9.23
N LEU A 158 -29.68 -30.74 9.25
CA LEU A 158 -29.30 -31.47 10.45
C LEU A 158 -27.84 -31.17 10.85
N HIS A 159 -27.64 -30.77 12.10
CA HIS A 159 -26.32 -30.67 12.72
C HIS A 159 -25.79 -32.06 13.08
N PRO A 160 -24.46 -32.30 13.11
CA PRO A 160 -23.88 -33.57 13.56
C PRO A 160 -24.38 -34.07 14.93
N GLU A 161 -24.78 -33.15 15.81
CA GLU A 161 -25.34 -33.45 17.14
C GLU A 161 -26.84 -33.82 17.12
N GLY A 162 -27.45 -33.94 15.93
CA GLY A 162 -28.84 -34.38 15.76
C GLY A 162 -29.91 -33.28 15.85
N LYS A 163 -29.54 -32.02 16.12
CA LYS A 163 -30.45 -30.87 16.13
C LYS A 163 -30.46 -30.14 14.79
N GLN A 164 -31.56 -29.48 14.45
CA GLN A 164 -31.69 -28.75 13.18
C GLN A 164 -31.29 -27.28 13.29
N TYR A 165 -30.78 -26.71 12.20
CA TYR A 165 -30.71 -25.26 12.01
C TYR A 165 -32.13 -24.71 11.85
N THR A 166 -32.44 -23.59 12.50
CA THR A 166 -33.80 -23.01 12.48
C THR A 166 -33.75 -21.49 12.34
N PHE A 167 -34.77 -20.89 11.73
CA PHE A 167 -34.92 -19.44 11.76
C PHE A 167 -35.24 -18.98 13.17
N LYS A 168 -34.53 -17.96 13.65
CA LYS A 168 -34.70 -17.43 15.00
C LYS A 168 -36.04 -16.68 15.16
N ASN A 169 -36.50 -16.02 14.09
CA ASN A 169 -37.66 -15.13 14.06
C ASN A 169 -38.71 -15.57 13.02
N ASP A 170 -38.96 -16.88 12.92
CA ASP A 170 -39.78 -17.55 11.90
C ASP A 170 -39.24 -17.43 10.46
N MET A 171 -39.84 -18.20 9.55
CA MET A 171 -39.41 -18.23 8.15
C MET A 171 -39.61 -16.84 7.49
N PRO A 172 -38.58 -16.29 6.82
CA PRO A 172 -38.66 -14.96 6.23
C PRO A 172 -39.65 -14.92 5.07
N GLY A 173 -40.53 -13.91 5.06
CA GLY A 173 -41.46 -13.63 3.96
C GLY A 173 -40.89 -12.73 2.86
N SER A 174 -39.68 -12.20 3.04
CA SER A 174 -38.98 -11.32 2.10
C SER A 174 -37.52 -11.76 1.94
N ILE A 175 -36.84 -11.30 0.89
CA ILE A 175 -35.39 -11.49 0.72
C ILE A 175 -34.58 -10.75 1.82
N PRO A 176 -33.29 -11.09 2.03
CA PRO A 176 -32.41 -10.36 2.94
C PRO A 176 -32.30 -8.88 2.57
N VAL A 177 -32.03 -8.03 3.57
CA VAL A 177 -31.80 -6.61 3.32
C VAL A 177 -30.37 -6.36 2.85
N THR A 178 -30.15 -5.26 2.12
CA THR A 178 -28.82 -4.80 1.75
C THR A 178 -28.19 -4.01 2.89
N VAL A 179 -26.94 -4.35 3.24
CA VAL A 179 -26.15 -3.69 4.28
C VAL A 179 -24.80 -3.30 3.70
N SER A 180 -24.37 -2.06 3.91
CA SER A 180 -23.05 -1.59 3.49
C SER A 180 -21.92 -2.31 4.24
N ILE A 181 -20.77 -2.51 3.61
CA ILE A 181 -19.61 -3.15 4.25
C ILE A 181 -19.16 -2.41 5.53
N ASP A 182 -19.26 -1.08 5.55
CA ASP A 182 -18.91 -0.27 6.72
C ASP A 182 -19.74 -0.62 7.96
N ARG A 183 -21.05 -0.87 7.78
CA ARG A 183 -21.95 -1.27 8.88
C ARG A 183 -21.66 -2.69 9.36
N ILE A 184 -21.35 -3.60 8.45
CA ILE A 184 -20.92 -4.97 8.80
C ILE A 184 -19.63 -4.91 9.61
N LEU A 185 -18.64 -4.13 9.15
CA LEU A 185 -17.35 -3.95 9.84
C LEU A 185 -17.51 -3.23 11.18
N GLN A 186 -18.43 -2.28 11.32
CA GLN A 186 -18.76 -1.65 12.61
C GLN A 186 -19.27 -2.69 13.61
N GLY A 187 -20.20 -3.57 13.19
CA GLY A 187 -20.69 -4.67 14.01
C GLY A 187 -19.58 -5.63 14.43
N ILE A 188 -18.68 -5.99 13.52
CA ILE A 188 -17.54 -6.85 13.83
C ILE A 188 -16.56 -6.14 14.79
N ASN A 189 -16.21 -4.88 14.54
CA ASN A 189 -15.24 -4.13 15.34
C ASN A 189 -15.72 -3.85 16.77
N ALA A 190 -17.04 -3.81 17.00
CA ALA A 190 -17.58 -3.65 18.34
C ALA A 190 -17.15 -4.82 19.26
N PHE A 191 -17.16 -6.05 18.74
CA PHE A 191 -16.95 -7.27 19.54
C PHE A 191 -15.62 -7.97 19.29
N CYS A 192 -15.07 -7.83 18.09
CA CYS A 192 -13.90 -8.56 17.66
C CYS A 192 -12.72 -7.61 17.38
N GLU A 193 -11.50 -8.11 17.56
CA GLU A 193 -10.33 -7.40 17.07
C GLU A 193 -10.31 -7.48 15.54
N LEU A 194 -10.63 -6.36 14.89
CA LEU A 194 -10.11 -6.13 13.55
C LEU A 194 -8.60 -5.99 13.72
N LYS A 195 -7.86 -7.10 13.57
CA LYS A 195 -6.40 -7.02 13.44
C LYS A 195 -6.11 -6.10 12.26
N HIS A 196 -5.83 -4.84 12.56
CA HIS A 196 -5.30 -3.89 11.62
C HIS A 196 -3.99 -4.49 11.14
N LYS A 197 -3.98 -5.10 9.95
CA LYS A 197 -2.75 -5.10 9.16
C LYS A 197 -2.51 -3.63 8.83
N GLY A 198 -1.64 -2.99 9.61
CA GLY A 198 -1.22 -1.62 9.37
C GLY A 198 -0.94 -1.43 7.88
N ASN A 199 -1.56 -0.40 7.29
CA ASN A 199 -1.28 0.13 5.96
C ASN A 199 -0.67 -0.86 4.96
N VAL A 200 -1.50 -1.73 4.35
CA VAL A 200 -1.13 -2.36 3.08
C VAL A 200 -1.23 -1.30 2.00
N SER A 201 -0.13 -0.53 1.88
CA SER A 201 0.18 0.23 0.67
C SER A 201 -0.04 -0.69 -0.54
N GLY A 202 -0.86 -0.22 -1.49
CA GLY A 202 -1.31 -1.03 -2.61
C GLY A 202 -0.17 -1.69 -3.36
N ARG A 203 -0.41 -2.94 -3.81
CA ARG A 203 0.42 -3.76 -4.72
C ARG A 203 1.72 -3.05 -5.12
N LYS A 204 2.78 -3.34 -4.38
CA LYS A 204 4.15 -3.14 -4.84
C LYS A 204 4.62 -4.49 -5.37
N SER A 205 5.10 -4.50 -6.62
CA SER A 205 6.02 -5.53 -7.07
C SER A 205 7.20 -5.58 -6.10
N LEU A 206 7.81 -6.75 -5.95
CA LEU A 206 9.08 -6.95 -5.24
C LEU A 206 9.99 -5.73 -5.46
N THR A 207 10.33 -5.04 -4.37
CA THR A 207 11.36 -4.01 -4.45
C THR A 207 12.69 -4.68 -4.14
N LYS A 208 13.78 -4.24 -4.77
CA LYS A 208 15.17 -4.65 -4.45
C LYS A 208 15.57 -4.42 -2.97
N ALA A 209 14.66 -3.95 -2.13
CA ALA A 209 14.84 -3.75 -0.70
C ALA A 209 14.46 -4.96 0.15
N ASP A 210 13.54 -5.80 -0.30
CA ASP A 210 13.05 -6.96 0.46
C ASP A 210 14.05 -8.12 0.48
N THR A 211 15.04 -8.13 -0.42
CA THR A 211 16.12 -9.14 -0.48
C THR A 211 17.35 -8.78 0.36
N ARG A 212 17.46 -7.57 0.93
CA ARG A 212 18.72 -7.11 1.57
C ARG A 212 18.97 -7.67 2.96
N ASN A 213 17.91 -7.97 3.71
CA ASN A 213 18.01 -8.59 5.03
C ASN A 213 17.68 -10.09 4.97
N LEU A 214 17.54 -10.63 3.76
CA LEU A 214 17.12 -12.01 3.55
C LEU A 214 18.20 -12.98 4.00
N ASP A 215 19.45 -12.70 3.67
CA ASP A 215 20.59 -13.53 4.07
C ASP A 215 20.74 -13.53 5.60
N ASP A 216 20.56 -12.38 6.24
CA ASP A 216 20.55 -12.27 7.71
C ASP A 216 19.40 -13.05 8.36
N ALA A 217 18.19 -12.97 7.80
CA ALA A 217 17.04 -13.71 8.30
C ALA A 217 17.20 -15.23 8.10
N VAL A 218 17.78 -15.65 6.97
CA VAL A 218 18.12 -17.05 6.70
C VAL A 218 19.18 -17.55 7.68
N ALA A 219 20.26 -16.80 7.89
CA ALA A 219 21.32 -17.13 8.85
C ALA A 219 20.81 -17.15 10.29
N TYR A 220 19.85 -16.28 10.64
CA TYR A 220 19.17 -16.30 11.93
C TYR A 220 18.33 -17.57 12.09
N LEU A 221 17.43 -17.83 11.14
CA LEU A 221 16.53 -19.00 11.17
C LEU A 221 17.31 -20.33 11.16
N LYS A 222 18.46 -20.39 10.48
CA LYS A 222 19.37 -21.55 10.49
C LYS A 222 19.79 -21.98 11.90
N LYS A 223 19.90 -21.05 12.83
CA LYS A 223 20.29 -21.29 14.23
C LYS A 223 19.12 -21.70 15.13
N HIS A 224 17.90 -21.79 14.58
CA HIS A 224 16.69 -22.06 15.33
C HIS A 224 16.00 -23.32 14.80
N LYS A 225 15.49 -24.15 15.71
CA LYS A 225 14.69 -25.32 15.34
C LYS A 225 13.34 -24.87 14.79
N LEU A 226 13.12 -25.07 13.49
CA LEU A 226 11.81 -24.86 12.87
C LEU A 226 11.04 -26.18 12.85
N ASN A 227 9.73 -26.12 13.09
CA ASN A 227 8.89 -27.28 12.83
C ASN A 227 8.78 -27.52 11.31
N TYR A 228 8.30 -28.71 10.91
CA TYR A 228 8.25 -29.08 9.50
C TYR A 228 7.42 -28.11 8.64
N GLU A 229 6.33 -27.58 9.18
CA GLU A 229 5.47 -26.63 8.47
C GLU A 229 6.16 -25.27 8.28
N GLU A 230 6.79 -24.73 9.33
CA GLU A 230 7.59 -23.50 9.28
C GLU A 230 8.74 -23.64 8.25
N TRP A 231 9.43 -24.77 8.26
CA TRP A 231 10.52 -25.07 7.33
C TRP A 231 10.05 -25.12 5.87
N ILE A 232 8.94 -25.80 5.60
CA ILE A 232 8.31 -25.83 4.26
C ILE A 232 7.83 -24.44 3.83
N GLN A 233 7.26 -23.65 4.75
CA GLN A 233 6.82 -22.28 4.45
C GLN A 233 8.00 -21.35 4.13
N CYS A 234 9.13 -21.49 4.83
CA CYS A 234 10.38 -20.81 4.47
C CYS A 234 10.88 -21.23 3.08
N GLY A 235 10.80 -22.52 2.76
CA GLY A 235 11.13 -23.04 1.43
C GLY A 235 10.26 -22.46 0.31
N PHE A 236 8.94 -22.44 0.47
CA PHE A 236 8.03 -21.77 -0.47
C PHE A 236 8.24 -20.26 -0.53
N ALA A 237 8.63 -19.61 0.57
CA ALA A 237 8.96 -18.20 0.58
C ALA A 237 10.22 -17.92 -0.25
N LEU A 238 11.25 -18.76 -0.13
CA LEU A 238 12.47 -18.67 -0.93
C LEU A 238 12.25 -19.05 -2.39
N ALA A 239 11.32 -19.96 -2.69
CA ALA A 239 10.91 -20.28 -4.07
C ALA A 239 10.40 -19.07 -4.86
N SER A 240 9.96 -18.01 -4.17
CA SER A 240 9.62 -16.72 -4.81
C SER A 240 10.78 -16.02 -5.51
N LEU A 241 12.01 -16.44 -5.24
CA LEU A 241 13.24 -15.96 -5.87
C LEU A 241 13.72 -16.86 -7.02
N GLY A 242 12.96 -17.91 -7.37
CA GLY A 242 13.41 -18.88 -8.36
C GLY A 242 14.67 -19.61 -7.91
N TYR A 243 15.61 -19.83 -8.83
CA TYR A 243 16.87 -20.52 -8.55
C TYR A 243 17.77 -19.78 -7.53
N ASP A 244 17.66 -18.46 -7.39
CA ASP A 244 18.40 -17.69 -6.37
C ASP A 244 17.95 -18.02 -4.94
N GLY A 245 16.73 -18.56 -4.80
CA GLY A 245 16.20 -19.06 -3.53
C GLY A 245 16.75 -20.43 -3.14
N LYS A 246 17.22 -21.23 -4.11
CA LYS A 246 17.70 -22.60 -3.87
C LYS A 246 18.91 -22.59 -2.93
N LYS A 247 19.90 -21.74 -3.23
CA LYS A 247 21.10 -21.59 -2.40
C LYS A 247 20.77 -21.24 -0.94
N ARG A 248 19.80 -20.34 -0.75
CA ARG A 248 19.35 -19.87 0.57
C ARG A 248 18.55 -20.93 1.33
N PHE A 249 17.80 -21.76 0.60
CA PHE A 249 17.06 -22.86 1.21
C PHE A 249 18.00 -23.98 1.66
N VAL A 250 19.01 -24.30 0.85
CA VAL A 250 20.09 -25.21 1.26
C VAL A 250 20.77 -24.63 2.50
N GLU A 251 21.19 -23.37 2.48
CA GLU A 251 21.84 -22.72 3.64
C GLU A 251 20.98 -22.75 4.91
N LEU A 252 19.68 -22.44 4.79
CA LEU A 252 18.71 -22.52 5.88
C LEU A 252 18.65 -23.94 6.47
N SER A 253 18.69 -24.95 5.59
CA SER A 253 18.41 -26.34 5.94
C SER A 253 19.67 -27.13 6.34
N THR A 254 20.87 -26.69 5.97
CA THR A 254 22.13 -27.32 6.39
C THR A 254 22.50 -26.88 7.80
N ASN A 255 21.84 -27.45 8.81
CA ASN A 255 22.06 -27.17 10.22
C ASN A 255 21.87 -28.44 11.08
N GLU A 256 22.11 -28.36 12.39
CA GLU A 256 22.02 -29.50 13.31
C GLU A 256 20.61 -30.09 13.48
N PHE A 257 19.57 -29.42 12.98
CA PHE A 257 18.17 -29.84 13.10
C PHE A 257 17.66 -30.61 11.86
N TYR A 258 18.33 -30.53 10.71
CA TYR A 258 17.98 -31.26 9.50
C TYR A 258 19.20 -31.98 8.92
N ASN A 259 19.11 -33.31 8.80
CA ASN A 259 20.21 -34.19 8.37
C ASN A 259 20.13 -34.59 6.89
N ASP A 260 19.44 -33.81 6.06
CA ASP A 260 19.35 -34.09 4.64
C ASP A 260 20.66 -33.70 3.93
N ASP A 261 21.13 -34.52 3.00
CA ASP A 261 22.23 -34.18 2.10
C ASP A 261 21.84 -33.04 1.13
N VAL A 262 22.84 -32.31 0.63
CA VAL A 262 22.67 -31.16 -0.27
C VAL A 262 21.88 -31.54 -1.51
N ASP A 263 22.16 -32.68 -2.14
CA ASP A 263 21.44 -33.13 -3.35
C ASP A 263 19.94 -33.36 -3.06
N LEU A 264 19.64 -33.90 -1.88
CA LEU A 264 18.27 -34.13 -1.43
C LEU A 264 17.55 -32.80 -1.12
N LEU A 265 18.24 -31.83 -0.54
CA LEU A 265 17.71 -30.49 -0.27
C LEU A 265 17.42 -29.71 -1.56
N GLU A 266 18.31 -29.80 -2.55
CA GLU A 266 18.09 -29.20 -3.87
C GLU A 266 16.87 -29.80 -4.57
N GLY A 267 16.72 -31.13 -4.54
CA GLY A 267 15.55 -31.82 -5.09
C GLY A 267 14.25 -31.44 -4.37
N LYS A 268 14.27 -31.30 -3.03
CA LYS A 268 13.14 -30.77 -2.26
C LYS A 268 12.80 -29.34 -2.66
N PHE A 269 13.80 -28.50 -2.91
CA PHE A 269 13.56 -27.12 -3.37
C PHE A 269 12.97 -27.07 -4.77
N ASP A 270 13.41 -27.93 -5.70
CA ASP A 270 12.83 -28.00 -7.04
C ASP A 270 11.34 -28.39 -7.00
N TYR A 271 10.97 -29.30 -6.10
CA TYR A 271 9.57 -29.60 -5.83
C TYR A 271 8.79 -28.37 -5.31
N LEU A 272 9.36 -27.63 -4.34
CA LEU A 272 8.74 -26.41 -3.81
C LEU A 272 8.60 -25.33 -4.89
N LEU A 273 9.60 -25.16 -5.74
CA LEU A 273 9.59 -24.22 -6.86
C LEU A 273 8.51 -24.58 -7.89
N SER A 274 8.35 -25.87 -8.21
CA SER A 274 7.32 -26.34 -9.15
C SER A 274 5.88 -26.10 -8.67
N ARG A 275 5.69 -26.02 -7.34
CA ARG A 275 4.38 -25.79 -6.70
C ARG A 275 4.22 -24.40 -6.10
N TYR A 276 5.18 -23.52 -6.35
CA TYR A 276 5.17 -22.18 -5.81
C TYR A 276 3.99 -21.37 -6.37
N ASP A 277 3.13 -20.91 -5.47
CA ASP A 277 2.02 -20.02 -5.79
C ASP A 277 2.30 -18.63 -5.19
N PRO A 278 2.65 -17.63 -6.02
CA PRO A 278 2.96 -16.28 -5.54
C PRO A 278 1.77 -15.56 -4.89
N SER A 279 0.56 -16.12 -4.99
CA SER A 279 -0.62 -15.61 -4.29
C SER A 279 -0.74 -16.14 -2.85
N LYS A 280 -0.02 -17.20 -2.47
CA LYS A 280 -0.12 -17.87 -1.17
C LYS A 280 1.03 -17.54 -0.24
N ILE A 281 2.27 -17.63 -0.72
CA ILE A 281 3.47 -17.49 0.09
C ILE A 281 4.44 -16.51 -0.58
N THR A 282 5.07 -15.64 0.22
CA THR A 282 6.03 -14.62 -0.26
C THR A 282 7.21 -14.56 0.72
N LEU A 283 8.30 -13.86 0.37
CA LEU A 283 9.41 -13.61 1.30
C LEU A 283 8.97 -13.06 2.67
N LYS A 284 7.83 -12.36 2.76
CA LYS A 284 7.28 -11.90 4.04
C LYS A 284 6.95 -13.04 5.01
N THR A 285 6.63 -14.22 4.50
CA THR A 285 6.38 -15.40 5.33
C THR A 285 7.66 -15.82 6.05
N LEU A 286 8.80 -15.83 5.35
CA LEU A 286 10.09 -16.13 5.96
C LEU A 286 10.46 -15.10 7.05
N PHE A 287 10.28 -13.80 6.77
CA PHE A 287 10.50 -12.76 7.79
C PHE A 287 9.53 -12.86 8.97
N GLY A 288 8.27 -13.25 8.73
CA GLY A 288 7.29 -13.48 9.79
C GLY A 288 7.73 -14.60 10.74
N ILE A 289 8.14 -15.75 10.18
CA ILE A 289 8.67 -16.88 10.95
C ILE A 289 9.94 -16.46 11.69
N ALA A 290 10.84 -15.71 11.05
CA ALA A 290 12.04 -15.19 11.71
C ALA A 290 11.67 -14.33 12.93
N THR A 291 10.74 -13.38 12.79
CA THR A 291 10.31 -12.50 13.88
C THR A 291 9.62 -13.26 15.00
N GLU A 292 8.82 -14.27 14.69
CA GLU A 292 8.22 -15.15 15.71
C GLU A 292 9.29 -15.91 16.51
N LYS A 293 10.44 -16.23 15.90
CA LYS A 293 11.60 -16.81 16.58
C LYS A 293 12.48 -15.77 17.29
N GLY A 294 12.12 -14.49 17.27
CA GLY A 294 12.85 -13.41 17.94
C GLY A 294 13.73 -12.55 17.02
N TYR A 295 13.66 -12.72 15.70
CA TYR A 295 14.38 -11.86 14.76
C TYR A 295 13.77 -10.45 14.75
N GLU A 296 14.48 -9.50 15.33
CA GLU A 296 14.15 -8.09 15.16
C GLU A 296 14.61 -7.62 13.79
N GLN A 297 13.67 -7.52 12.86
CA GLN A 297 13.95 -6.88 11.58
C GLN A 297 14.39 -5.44 11.85
N PRO A 298 15.54 -4.98 11.31
CA PRO A 298 15.98 -3.60 11.45
C PRO A 298 14.83 -2.67 11.05
N LYS A 299 14.24 -1.97 12.03
CA LYS A 299 13.11 -1.07 11.78
C LYS A 299 13.62 0.05 10.88
N LEU A 300 13.02 0.24 9.70
CA LEU A 300 13.17 1.48 8.94
C LEU A 300 12.59 2.61 9.79
N SER A 301 13.41 3.31 10.57
CA SER A 301 12.90 4.38 11.39
C SER A 301 12.41 5.54 10.52
N ASN A 302 11.32 6.15 10.98
CA ASN A 302 10.75 7.39 10.44
C ASN A 302 11.70 8.61 10.56
N GLY A 303 12.96 8.43 10.97
CA GLY A 303 13.89 9.50 11.31
C GLY A 303 14.12 10.50 10.17
N LEU A 304 14.36 10.04 8.94
CA LEU A 304 14.69 10.94 7.83
C LEU A 304 13.53 11.88 7.46
N ASN A 305 12.29 11.39 7.37
CA ASN A 305 11.18 12.18 6.82
C ASN A 305 10.62 13.22 7.82
N MET A 306 10.87 13.07 9.12
CA MET A 306 10.61 14.13 10.11
C MET A 306 11.81 15.05 10.31
N ARG A 307 13.05 14.51 10.29
CA ARG A 307 14.25 15.31 10.60
C ARG A 307 14.86 16.06 9.40
N PHE A 308 14.59 15.66 8.15
CA PHE A 308 14.85 16.50 6.96
C PHE A 308 13.99 17.77 6.92
N VAL A 309 12.85 17.76 7.63
CA VAL A 309 11.87 18.86 7.65
C VAL A 309 12.08 19.77 8.87
N GLU A 310 12.72 19.28 9.93
CA GLU A 310 13.01 20.04 11.16
C GLU A 310 14.37 20.76 11.14
N PHE A 311 15.31 20.36 10.28
CA PHE A 311 16.50 21.19 10.05
C PHE A 311 16.12 22.40 9.21
N GLU A 312 16.44 23.61 9.67
CA GLU A 312 16.17 24.85 8.94
C GLU A 312 16.94 24.87 7.60
N LEU A 313 16.34 24.29 6.56
CA LEU A 313 16.76 24.40 5.15
C LEU A 313 16.85 25.86 4.67
N CYS A 314 16.43 26.84 5.50
CA CYS A 314 16.65 28.26 5.31
C CYS A 314 18.11 28.69 5.56
N ALA A 315 18.90 27.95 6.35
CA ALA A 315 20.26 28.33 6.72
C ALA A 315 21.30 28.16 5.58
N LEU A 316 20.97 27.42 4.51
CA LEU A 316 21.90 27.06 3.43
C LEU A 316 21.52 27.63 2.04
N ARG A 317 20.63 28.63 1.98
CA ARG A 317 20.35 29.37 0.74
C ARG A 317 21.57 30.20 0.29
N TYR A 318 22.65 29.63 -0.25
CA TYR A 318 23.61 30.37 -1.10
C TYR A 318 24.65 29.39 -1.66
N ASP A 319 24.35 28.72 -2.79
CA ASP A 319 25.43 28.17 -3.62
C ASP A 319 24.98 27.88 -5.06
N GLU A 320 25.50 28.64 -6.03
CA GLU A 320 25.50 28.30 -7.47
C GLU A 320 26.74 28.89 -8.15
N ASP A 321 27.68 28.01 -8.53
CA ASP A 321 28.86 28.16 -9.40
C ASP A 321 30.01 29.03 -8.89
N ASP A 322 31.14 28.37 -8.60
CA ASP A 322 32.39 28.94 -8.08
C ASP A 322 32.18 30.01 -6.99
N PRO A 323 32.17 29.59 -5.71
CA PRO A 323 32.03 30.52 -4.58
C PRO A 323 32.99 31.70 -4.72
N ILE A 324 34.21 31.50 -5.21
CA ILE A 324 35.19 32.59 -5.31
C ILE A 324 34.87 33.54 -6.46
N LYS A 325 34.44 33.07 -7.65
CA LYS A 325 34.12 33.96 -8.80
C LYS A 325 32.79 34.71 -8.65
N LYS A 326 31.71 34.05 -8.18
CA LYS A 326 30.39 34.69 -8.03
C LYS A 326 30.22 35.43 -6.70
N ILE A 327 30.87 35.00 -5.61
CA ILE A 327 30.95 35.82 -4.39
C ILE A 327 31.89 37.01 -4.67
N LYS A 328 33.00 36.89 -5.42
CA LYS A 328 33.70 38.09 -5.93
C LYS A 328 32.75 39.01 -6.70
N MET A 329 31.90 38.52 -7.60
CA MET A 329 30.98 39.36 -8.37
C MET A 329 29.83 40.00 -7.56
N LEU A 330 29.16 39.26 -6.66
CA LEU A 330 28.02 39.74 -5.85
C LEU A 330 28.46 40.48 -4.59
N ARG A 331 29.60 40.10 -4.00
CA ARG A 331 30.26 40.83 -2.92
C ARG A 331 30.88 42.12 -3.46
N ASN A 332 31.47 42.12 -4.67
CA ASN A 332 31.80 43.36 -5.36
C ASN A 332 30.51 44.16 -5.55
N TYR A 333 29.40 43.63 -6.08
CA TYR A 333 28.21 44.47 -6.30
C TYR A 333 27.61 45.12 -5.03
N ALA A 334 27.54 44.40 -3.88
CA ALA A 334 26.98 44.95 -2.63
C ALA A 334 27.98 45.80 -1.83
N ILE A 335 29.28 45.46 -1.84
CA ILE A 335 30.34 46.26 -1.21
C ILE A 335 30.72 47.45 -2.10
N MET A 336 30.76 47.32 -3.44
CA MET A 336 30.91 48.45 -4.39
C MET A 336 29.78 49.44 -4.21
N ARG A 337 28.52 48.99 -4.12
CA ARG A 337 27.39 49.90 -3.93
C ARG A 337 27.47 50.67 -2.62
N LYS A 338 27.85 49.99 -1.53
CA LYS A 338 28.03 50.62 -0.21
C LYS A 338 29.29 51.49 -0.10
N LEU A 339 30.38 51.15 -0.80
CA LEU A 339 31.63 51.96 -0.85
C LEU A 339 31.51 53.17 -1.79
N ILE A 340 30.75 53.06 -2.88
CA ILE A 340 30.40 54.17 -3.79
C ILE A 340 29.44 55.13 -3.07
N GLU A 341 28.44 54.61 -2.33
CA GLU A 341 27.47 55.39 -1.58
C GLU A 341 28.04 56.03 -0.30
N ASP A 342 28.87 55.33 0.50
CA ASP A 342 29.38 55.83 1.79
C ASP A 342 30.76 56.54 1.71
N LYS A 343 31.60 56.28 0.70
CA LYS A 343 33.01 56.76 0.68
C LYS A 343 33.46 57.45 -0.61
N ASN A 344 32.59 57.63 -1.59
CA ASN A 344 32.88 58.35 -2.84
C ASN A 344 34.13 57.84 -3.59
N ILE A 345 34.39 56.52 -3.50
CA ILE A 345 35.55 55.88 -4.12
C ILE A 345 35.30 55.74 -5.62
N LYS A 346 36.11 56.42 -6.44
CA LYS A 346 35.93 56.49 -7.90
C LYS A 346 36.34 55.23 -8.66
N GLU A 347 37.22 54.39 -8.08
CA GLU A 347 37.66 53.12 -8.68
C GLU A 347 37.91 52.06 -7.61
N LEU A 348 37.36 50.86 -7.82
CA LEU A 348 37.59 49.70 -6.97
C LEU A 348 38.70 48.83 -7.53
N THR A 349 39.84 48.82 -6.86
CA THR A 349 40.98 47.94 -7.18
C THR A 349 40.89 46.62 -6.39
N ASP A 350 41.55 45.57 -6.90
CA ASP A 350 41.56 44.24 -6.28
C ASP A 350 42.08 44.23 -4.83
N ASP A 351 42.92 45.19 -4.46
CA ASP A 351 43.53 45.27 -3.12
C ASP A 351 42.58 45.86 -2.07
N VAL A 352 41.79 46.89 -2.43
CA VAL A 352 40.70 47.42 -1.57
C VAL A 352 39.65 46.34 -1.31
N ILE A 353 39.39 45.51 -2.32
CA ILE A 353 38.47 44.38 -2.24
C ILE A 353 38.98 43.30 -1.29
N LYS A 354 40.29 43.02 -1.24
CA LYS A 354 40.89 42.04 -0.33
C LYS A 354 40.90 42.51 1.13
N GLU A 355 41.22 43.78 1.36
CA GLU A 355 41.29 44.35 2.71
C GLU A 355 39.93 44.29 3.43
N GLU A 356 38.83 44.51 2.70
CA GLU A 356 37.49 44.46 3.27
C GLU A 356 36.94 43.04 3.46
N ILE A 357 37.49 42.04 2.74
CA ILE A 357 37.27 40.62 3.08
C ILE A 357 37.83 40.34 4.45
N ALA A 358 39.06 40.77 4.69
CA ALA A 358 39.78 40.50 5.92
C ALA A 358 39.07 41.10 7.14
N LYS A 359 38.31 42.19 6.96
CA LYS A 359 37.49 42.83 8.01
C LYS A 359 36.12 42.18 8.19
N SER A 360 35.60 41.48 7.18
CA SER A 360 34.37 40.70 7.31
C SER A 360 34.75 39.33 7.89
N ASN A 361 34.08 38.86 8.95
CA ASN A 361 34.28 37.51 9.52
C ASN A 361 33.82 36.39 8.55
N PHE A 362 34.29 36.42 7.32
CA PHE A 362 33.88 35.60 6.19
C PHE A 362 34.45 34.19 6.33
N GLU A 363 35.72 34.06 6.71
CA GLU A 363 36.31 32.76 7.06
C GLU A 363 35.58 32.14 8.24
N GLU A 364 35.19 32.94 9.24
CA GLU A 364 34.42 32.44 10.39
C GLU A 364 33.01 31.95 9.99
N LYS A 365 32.37 32.60 9.01
CA LYS A 365 31.07 32.17 8.44
C LYS A 365 31.20 30.94 7.55
N LEU A 366 32.24 30.85 6.73
CA LEU A 366 32.56 29.68 5.92
C LEU A 366 32.86 28.48 6.82
N GLU A 367 33.62 28.70 7.88
CA GLU A 367 33.97 27.67 8.85
C GLU A 367 32.74 27.21 9.63
N ARG A 368 31.83 28.12 9.96
CA ARG A 368 30.53 27.76 10.55
C ARG A 368 29.68 26.90 9.59
N ILE A 369 29.62 27.24 8.30
CA ILE A 369 28.91 26.45 7.29
C ILE A 369 29.55 25.07 7.12
N ARG A 370 30.88 24.99 7.04
CA ARG A 370 31.62 23.72 6.98
C ARG A 370 31.39 22.88 8.22
N LYS A 371 31.39 23.49 9.41
CA LYS A 371 31.11 22.83 10.69
C LYS A 371 29.67 22.31 10.75
N ASP A 372 28.70 23.06 10.26
CA ASP A 372 27.30 22.63 10.22
C ASP A 372 27.07 21.53 9.16
N PHE A 373 27.82 21.54 8.05
CA PHE A 373 27.87 20.43 7.09
C PHE A 373 28.56 19.19 7.66
N GLY A 374 29.66 19.35 8.39
CA GLY A 374 30.37 18.27 9.08
C GLY A 374 29.45 17.57 10.07
N LYS A 375 28.76 18.34 10.94
CA LYS A 375 27.73 17.80 11.84
C LYS A 375 26.61 17.07 11.10
N MET A 376 26.25 17.50 9.89
CA MET A 376 25.23 16.84 9.08
C MET A 376 25.73 15.51 8.51
N LEU A 377 26.97 15.47 8.03
CA LEU A 377 27.64 14.23 7.61
C LEU A 377 27.78 13.27 8.79
N ASP A 378 28.30 13.74 9.92
CA ASP A 378 28.44 12.95 11.16
C ASP A 378 27.08 12.40 11.60
N PHE A 379 26.03 13.23 11.58
CA PHE A 379 24.67 12.81 11.90
C PHE A 379 24.11 11.77 10.93
N ILE A 380 24.43 11.86 9.64
CA ILE A 380 24.02 10.89 8.63
C ILE A 380 24.80 9.58 8.81
N THR A 381 26.11 9.66 9.06
CA THR A 381 26.97 8.50 9.38
C THR A 381 26.44 7.80 10.62
N ASP A 382 26.13 8.54 11.69
CA ASP A 382 25.49 8.04 12.91
C ASP A 382 24.16 7.35 12.61
N ILE A 383 23.35 7.91 11.72
CA ILE A 383 22.09 7.30 11.28
C ILE A 383 22.37 6.02 10.48
N ILE A 384 23.35 6.00 9.59
CA ILE A 384 23.73 4.82 8.79
C ILE A 384 24.28 3.71 9.69
N GLU A 385 25.05 4.06 10.71
CA GLU A 385 25.57 3.13 11.72
C GLU A 385 24.45 2.56 12.59
N LYS A 386 23.49 3.40 13.03
CA LYS A 386 22.38 2.99 13.91
C LYS A 386 21.25 2.26 13.19
N GLU A 387 20.97 2.63 11.95
CA GLU A 387 19.82 2.12 11.16
C GLU A 387 20.25 1.10 10.10
N GLY A 388 21.56 0.87 9.95
CA GLY A 388 22.18 0.02 8.94
C GLY A 388 22.30 0.69 7.57
N ALA A 389 22.85 -0.06 6.59
CA ALA A 389 23.08 0.32 5.20
C ALA A 389 21.79 0.53 4.37
N GLN A 390 20.81 1.25 4.91
CA GLN A 390 19.54 1.53 4.27
C GLN A 390 19.78 2.39 3.03
N PRO A 391 19.29 2.00 1.84
CA PRO A 391 19.60 2.73 0.62
C PRO A 391 18.90 4.06 0.51
N ILE A 392 17.90 4.36 1.33
CA ILE A 392 17.38 5.73 1.36
C ILE A 392 18.36 6.66 2.10
N CYS A 393 19.08 6.13 3.11
CA CYS A 393 20.19 6.81 3.76
C CYS A 393 21.39 6.89 2.81
N ARG A 394 21.74 5.80 2.09
CA ARG A 394 22.77 5.84 1.06
C ARG A 394 22.39 6.69 -0.16
N ILE A 395 21.14 6.74 -0.60
CA ILE A 395 20.70 7.67 -1.66
C ILE A 395 20.75 9.10 -1.13
N GLY A 396 20.36 9.35 0.13
CA GLY A 396 20.52 10.65 0.76
C GLY A 396 21.98 11.07 0.84
N GLU A 397 22.84 10.16 1.28
CA GLU A 397 24.30 10.30 1.38
C GLU A 397 24.92 10.47 -0.01
N ASP A 398 24.74 9.54 -0.95
CA ASP A 398 25.16 9.59 -2.35
C ASP A 398 24.72 10.89 -3.01
N PHE A 399 23.51 11.38 -2.73
CA PHE A 399 23.01 12.62 -3.32
C PHE A 399 23.58 13.86 -2.62
N ILE A 400 23.84 13.82 -1.32
CA ILE A 400 24.59 14.87 -0.59
C ILE A 400 26.06 14.87 -1.04
N GLN A 401 26.66 13.71 -1.23
CA GLN A 401 27.99 13.49 -1.78
C GLN A 401 28.04 13.95 -3.23
N ASP A 402 27.01 13.69 -4.04
CA ASP A 402 26.94 14.18 -5.42
C ASP A 402 26.77 15.71 -5.46
N VAL A 403 26.12 16.32 -4.47
CA VAL A 403 26.10 17.78 -4.31
C VAL A 403 27.48 18.30 -3.87
N PHE A 404 28.11 17.66 -2.88
CA PHE A 404 29.45 17.98 -2.39
C PHE A 404 30.50 17.88 -3.51
N ASN A 405 30.39 16.83 -4.32
CA ASN A 405 31.21 16.54 -5.50
C ASN A 405 30.75 17.31 -6.76
N LYS A 406 29.82 18.27 -6.62
CA LYS A 406 29.34 19.18 -7.69
C LYS A 406 28.69 18.51 -8.90
N LYS A 407 28.23 17.27 -8.78
CA LYS A 407 27.42 16.58 -9.81
C LYS A 407 25.98 17.09 -9.87
N PHE A 408 25.46 17.61 -8.76
CA PHE A 408 24.20 18.36 -8.70
C PHE A 408 24.39 19.72 -8.06
N ASP A 409 23.75 20.75 -8.63
CA ASP A 409 23.68 22.06 -7.96
C ASP A 409 22.73 22.00 -6.75
N TYR A 410 23.03 22.76 -5.70
CA TYR A 410 22.24 22.77 -4.45
C TYR A 410 20.76 23.06 -4.70
N LEU A 411 20.45 23.93 -5.66
CA LEU A 411 19.06 24.19 -6.03
C LEU A 411 18.37 22.96 -6.62
N THR A 412 19.07 22.14 -7.41
CA THR A 412 18.57 20.84 -7.88
C THR A 412 18.25 19.93 -6.70
N PHE A 413 19.10 19.94 -5.68
CA PHE A 413 18.86 19.21 -4.43
C PHE A 413 17.62 19.69 -3.70
N CYS A 414 17.48 20.99 -3.45
CA CYS A 414 16.30 21.56 -2.79
C CYS A 414 15.00 21.24 -3.54
N ILE A 415 15.04 21.25 -4.88
CA ILE A 415 13.89 20.91 -5.71
C ILE A 415 13.51 19.43 -5.54
N LEU A 416 14.48 18.51 -5.55
CA LEU A 416 14.20 17.09 -5.33
C LEU A 416 13.63 16.84 -3.93
N SER A 417 14.24 17.46 -2.91
CA SER A 417 13.78 17.36 -1.52
C SER A 417 12.36 17.89 -1.36
N ALA A 418 12.04 19.04 -1.97
CA ALA A 418 10.70 19.60 -1.95
C ALA A 418 9.68 18.70 -2.67
N ILE A 419 10.02 18.13 -3.83
CA ILE A 419 9.15 17.19 -4.55
C ILE A 419 8.86 15.96 -3.69
N THR A 420 9.90 15.36 -3.11
CA THR A 420 9.80 14.15 -2.28
C THR A 420 8.98 14.42 -1.01
N ALA A 421 9.22 15.54 -0.33
CA ALA A 421 8.47 15.95 0.86
C ALA A 421 6.98 16.16 0.54
N ILE A 422 6.67 16.82 -0.58
CA ILE A 422 5.28 17.08 -0.99
C ILE A 422 4.59 15.77 -1.40
N GLN A 423 5.27 14.87 -2.12
CA GLN A 423 4.76 13.55 -2.47
C GLN A 423 4.43 12.74 -1.21
N GLY A 424 5.31 12.78 -0.20
CA GLY A 424 5.16 12.02 1.03
C GLY A 424 5.26 10.50 0.80
N LYS A 425 5.10 9.73 1.88
CA LYS A 425 5.38 8.27 1.88
C LYS A 425 4.37 7.41 1.09
N GLN A 426 3.13 7.87 0.93
CA GLN A 426 2.02 7.02 0.50
C GLN A 426 1.58 7.22 -0.96
N ALA A 427 1.89 8.37 -1.57
CA ALA A 427 1.45 8.66 -2.93
C ALA A 427 2.56 8.35 -3.95
N LYS A 428 2.31 7.39 -4.85
CA LYS A 428 3.25 7.02 -5.94
C LYS A 428 3.51 8.18 -6.92
N TYR A 429 2.62 9.17 -6.96
CA TYR A 429 2.75 10.43 -7.69
C TYR A 429 1.79 11.48 -7.10
N LYS A 430 2.08 12.78 -7.28
CA LYS A 430 1.17 13.87 -6.89
C LYS A 430 1.15 15.01 -7.89
N ASN A 431 0.02 15.73 -7.92
CA ASN A 431 -0.09 17.04 -8.55
C ASN A 431 0.58 18.06 -7.63
N ILE A 432 1.68 18.67 -8.10
CA ILE A 432 2.41 19.69 -7.34
C ILE A 432 2.34 20.99 -8.13
N THR A 433 1.77 22.02 -7.49
CA THR A 433 1.73 23.36 -8.06
C THR A 433 3.10 24.02 -7.90
N LYS A 434 3.42 24.95 -8.80
CA LYS A 434 4.68 25.72 -8.72
C LYS A 434 4.81 26.48 -7.40
N GLU A 435 3.72 27.06 -6.92
CA GLU A 435 3.67 27.77 -5.64
C GLU A 435 4.00 26.83 -4.47
N ARG A 436 3.39 25.64 -4.43
CA ARG A 436 3.67 24.65 -3.39
C ARG A 436 5.11 24.15 -3.46
N LEU A 437 5.65 23.98 -4.66
CA LEU A 437 7.06 23.62 -4.84
C LEU A 437 7.99 24.72 -4.32
N ARG A 438 7.71 25.99 -4.58
CA ARG A 438 8.49 27.12 -4.06
C ARG A 438 8.45 27.22 -2.54
N LEU A 439 7.27 27.02 -1.94
CA LEU A 439 7.10 26.96 -0.50
C LEU A 439 7.92 25.81 0.10
N GLY A 440 7.87 24.62 -0.52
CA GLY A 440 8.67 23.47 -0.12
C GLY A 440 10.18 23.69 -0.25
N ILE A 441 10.64 24.32 -1.34
CA ILE A 441 12.05 24.71 -1.53
C ILE A 441 12.48 25.70 -0.43
N ALA A 442 11.56 26.57 -0.01
CA ALA A 442 11.79 27.52 1.08
C ALA A 442 11.60 26.89 2.48
N GLY A 443 11.33 25.58 2.59
CA GLY A 443 11.18 24.88 3.87
C GLY A 443 9.79 25.03 4.52
N TYR A 444 8.81 25.61 3.83
CA TYR A 444 7.46 25.83 4.38
C TYR A 444 6.47 24.76 3.90
N LYS A 445 5.66 24.26 4.85
CA LYS A 445 4.60 23.28 4.57
C LYS A 445 3.41 23.89 3.83
N SER A 446 3.11 25.16 4.08
CA SER A 446 1.98 25.89 3.49
C SER A 446 2.28 27.38 3.38
N LYS A 447 1.44 28.10 2.62
CA LYS A 447 1.52 29.56 2.50
C LYS A 447 1.21 30.24 3.82
N MET A 448 0.18 29.78 4.54
CA MET A 448 -0.21 30.28 5.86
C MET A 448 0.98 30.28 6.84
N VAL A 449 1.73 29.17 6.90
CA VAL A 449 2.92 29.06 7.77
C VAL A 449 4.05 30.01 7.33
N ALA A 450 4.18 30.26 6.03
CA ALA A 450 5.16 31.22 5.51
C ALA A 450 4.77 32.67 5.83
N ASP A 451 3.48 32.99 5.72
CA ASP A 451 2.91 34.32 5.99
C ASP A 451 2.98 34.64 7.49
N GLU A 452 2.63 33.69 8.38
CA GLU A 452 2.76 33.80 9.84
C GLU A 452 4.19 34.10 10.28
N LYS A 453 5.18 33.51 9.60
CA LYS A 453 6.61 33.73 9.87
C LYS A 453 7.15 35.02 9.25
N SER A 454 6.29 35.89 8.70
CA SER A 454 6.67 37.14 8.02
C SER A 454 7.72 36.92 6.91
N ALA A 455 7.76 35.73 6.32
CA ALA A 455 8.78 35.35 5.34
C ALA A 455 8.51 35.92 3.93
N LEU A 456 7.61 36.91 3.81
CA LEU A 456 7.08 37.44 2.54
C LEU A 456 8.07 38.25 1.68
N LYS A 457 9.38 38.12 1.91
CA LYS A 457 10.44 38.51 0.96
C LYS A 457 11.31 37.34 0.51
N VAL A 458 10.81 36.10 0.54
CA VAL A 458 11.46 35.04 -0.24
C VAL A 458 11.41 35.48 -1.71
N SER A 459 12.56 35.87 -2.28
CA SER A 459 12.69 36.00 -3.73
C SER A 459 12.51 34.61 -4.31
N LEU A 460 11.26 34.28 -4.62
CA LEU A 460 10.88 32.95 -5.05
C LEU A 460 11.62 32.66 -6.35
N ILE A 461 12.47 31.64 -6.33
CA ILE A 461 13.23 31.16 -7.48
C ILE A 461 12.36 31.20 -8.74
N SER A 462 12.95 31.72 -9.81
CA SER A 462 12.22 31.91 -11.07
C SER A 462 11.72 30.58 -11.61
N ASP A 463 10.56 30.61 -12.29
CA ASP A 463 9.99 29.44 -12.96
C ASP A 463 10.99 28.78 -13.91
N HIS A 464 11.81 29.61 -14.57
CA HIS A 464 12.84 29.15 -15.47
C HIS A 464 13.88 28.29 -14.74
N LYS A 465 14.40 28.78 -13.59
CA LYS A 465 15.38 28.03 -12.80
C LYS A 465 14.80 26.70 -12.31
N ILE A 466 13.60 26.69 -11.75
CA ILE A 466 12.92 25.45 -11.31
C ILE A 466 12.80 24.45 -12.47
N ARG A 467 12.32 24.91 -13.63
CA ARG A 467 12.12 24.06 -14.81
C ARG A 467 13.43 23.46 -15.32
N VAL A 468 14.51 24.24 -15.38
CA VAL A 468 15.82 23.75 -15.84
C VAL A 468 16.32 22.60 -14.96
N ARG A 469 16.25 22.73 -13.63
CA ARG A 469 16.68 21.66 -12.70
C ARG A 469 15.77 20.43 -12.75
N ILE A 470 14.45 20.63 -12.84
CA ILE A 470 13.51 19.51 -13.04
C ILE A 470 13.87 18.73 -14.31
N ASN A 471 14.16 19.43 -15.42
CA ASN A 471 14.55 18.77 -16.66
C ASN A 471 15.87 17.98 -16.50
N LYS A 472 16.84 18.50 -15.73
CA LYS A 472 18.07 17.75 -15.40
C LYS A 472 17.75 16.46 -14.63
N LEU A 473 16.88 16.54 -13.61
CA LEU A 473 16.46 15.37 -12.82
C LEU A 473 15.72 14.34 -13.67
N VAL A 474 14.87 14.79 -14.60
CA VAL A 474 14.15 13.92 -15.55
C VAL A 474 15.11 13.26 -16.55
N ALA A 475 16.07 14.02 -17.10
CA ALA A 475 17.05 13.48 -18.04
C ALA A 475 17.94 12.40 -17.41
N LYS A 476 18.23 12.52 -16.12
CA LYS A 476 18.96 11.52 -15.32
C LYS A 476 18.07 10.43 -14.73
N THR A 477 16.80 10.37 -15.14
CA THR A 477 15.80 9.38 -14.72
C THR A 477 15.54 9.32 -13.20
N ILE A 478 15.93 10.36 -12.45
CA ILE A 478 15.74 10.46 -10.99
C ILE A 478 14.26 10.69 -10.66
N ILE A 479 13.57 11.48 -11.49
CA ILE A 479 12.13 11.72 -11.38
C ILE A 479 11.49 11.65 -12.77
N SER A 480 10.18 11.41 -12.82
CA SER A 480 9.34 11.72 -13.96
C SER A 480 8.44 12.92 -13.66
N ALA A 481 8.19 13.74 -14.68
CA ALA A 481 7.40 14.95 -14.55
C ALA A 481 6.55 15.19 -15.79
N ILE A 482 5.24 15.37 -15.61
CA ILE A 482 4.28 15.57 -16.70
C ILE A 482 3.39 16.75 -16.41
N THR A 483 3.41 17.74 -17.30
CA THR A 483 2.60 18.95 -17.17
C THR A 483 1.43 18.92 -18.14
N ILE A 484 0.21 18.95 -17.61
CA ILE A 484 -1.04 19.02 -18.36
C ILE A 484 -1.88 20.14 -17.73
N TYR A 485 -2.42 21.06 -18.52
CA TYR A 485 -3.22 22.21 -18.04
C TYR A 485 -2.58 23.03 -16.91
N ARG A 486 -1.26 23.30 -16.99
CA ARG A 486 -0.48 24.03 -15.95
C ARG A 486 -0.37 23.31 -14.61
N ILE A 487 -0.87 22.07 -14.51
CA ILE A 487 -0.68 21.19 -13.37
C ILE A 487 0.45 20.24 -13.73
N THR A 488 1.52 20.24 -12.94
CA THR A 488 2.61 19.28 -13.10
C THR A 488 2.42 18.14 -12.12
N THR A 489 2.39 16.94 -12.66
CA THR A 489 2.37 15.68 -11.91
C THR A 489 3.81 15.18 -11.84
N TYR A 490 4.26 14.82 -10.65
CA TYR A 490 5.60 14.31 -10.41
C TYR A 490 5.55 12.89 -9.84
N SER A 491 6.51 12.04 -10.20
CA SER A 491 6.74 10.74 -9.59
C SER A 491 8.24 10.47 -9.45
N THR A 492 8.64 9.88 -8.32
CA THR A 492 9.98 9.29 -8.09
C THR A 492 9.96 7.77 -8.29
N PHE A 493 8.80 7.20 -8.61
CA PHE A 493 8.57 5.75 -8.69
C PHE A 493 8.33 5.27 -10.12
N TYR A 494 7.62 6.06 -10.92
CA TYR A 494 7.26 5.73 -12.28
C TYR A 494 8.24 6.35 -13.25
N ASN A 495 8.57 5.64 -14.32
CA ASN A 495 9.28 6.25 -15.43
C ASN A 495 8.35 7.21 -16.20
N GLN A 496 8.94 7.99 -17.11
CA GLN A 496 8.22 9.04 -17.83
C GLN A 496 7.00 8.51 -18.61
N ASN A 497 7.09 7.31 -19.19
CA ASN A 497 6.02 6.70 -19.98
C ASN A 497 4.89 6.17 -19.11
N GLU A 498 5.23 5.53 -18.00
CA GLU A 498 4.26 5.05 -17.03
C GLU A 498 3.46 6.20 -16.42
N LEU A 499 4.14 7.26 -15.99
CA LEU A 499 3.49 8.45 -15.46
C LEU A 499 2.55 9.08 -16.51
N ALA A 500 2.94 9.04 -17.79
CA ALA A 500 2.15 9.58 -18.88
C ALA A 500 0.85 8.84 -19.10
N LYS A 501 0.91 7.50 -19.16
CA LYS A 501 -0.28 6.65 -19.29
C LYS A 501 -1.23 6.85 -18.11
N ILE A 502 -0.69 6.97 -16.89
CA ILE A 502 -1.48 7.22 -15.68
C ILE A 502 -2.19 8.58 -15.76
N CYS A 503 -1.45 9.63 -16.14
CA CYS A 503 -2.04 10.96 -16.30
C CYS A 503 -3.12 10.94 -17.38
N GLU A 504 -2.83 10.38 -18.55
CA GLU A 504 -3.78 10.28 -19.67
C GLU A 504 -5.08 9.60 -19.24
N ASN A 505 -5.00 8.42 -18.62
CA ASN A 505 -6.17 7.68 -18.16
C ASN A 505 -6.99 8.46 -17.13
N LYS A 506 -6.33 9.17 -16.21
CA LYS A 506 -7.00 10.00 -15.20
C LYS A 506 -7.73 11.17 -15.85
N TYR A 507 -7.11 11.84 -16.81
CA TYR A 507 -7.71 12.95 -17.53
C TYR A 507 -8.86 12.48 -18.45
N LEU A 508 -8.72 11.36 -19.15
CA LEU A 508 -9.78 10.76 -19.95
C LEU A 508 -11.00 10.37 -19.10
N LYS A 509 -10.77 9.78 -17.91
CA LYS A 509 -11.86 9.45 -16.96
C LYS A 509 -12.56 10.70 -16.41
N ALA A 510 -11.81 11.73 -16.05
CA ALA A 510 -12.39 13.00 -15.60
C ALA A 510 -13.14 13.74 -16.73
N PHE A 511 -12.71 13.53 -17.96
CA PHE A 511 -13.30 14.10 -19.17
C PHE A 511 -14.62 13.43 -19.54
N ASN A 512 -14.67 12.09 -19.56
CA ASN A 512 -15.89 11.33 -19.87
C ASN A 512 -17.03 11.55 -18.86
N LYS A 513 -16.72 12.05 -17.65
CA LYS A 513 -17.72 12.39 -16.62
C LYS A 513 -18.39 13.76 -16.81
N LYS A 514 -17.93 14.61 -17.73
CA LYS A 514 -18.43 16.00 -17.87
C LYS A 514 -18.83 16.30 -19.31
N ASN A 515 -20.08 16.74 -19.51
CA ASN A 515 -20.58 17.26 -20.79
C ASN A 515 -19.98 18.64 -21.07
N TYR A 516 -18.74 18.67 -21.56
CA TYR A 516 -18.11 19.91 -21.99
C TYR A 516 -18.63 20.35 -23.36
N PRO A 517 -18.79 21.68 -23.58
CA PRO A 517 -19.03 22.24 -24.91
C PRO A 517 -18.04 21.74 -25.97
N MET A 518 -18.53 21.54 -27.19
CA MET A 518 -17.80 20.89 -28.30
C MET A 518 -16.47 21.58 -28.66
N ASN A 519 -16.37 22.90 -28.50
CA ASN A 519 -15.14 23.67 -28.71
C ASN A 519 -14.06 23.36 -27.66
N ILE A 520 -14.45 23.16 -26.40
CA ILE A 520 -13.56 22.76 -25.30
C ILE A 520 -13.09 21.32 -25.54
N GLN A 521 -13.99 20.41 -25.94
CA GLN A 521 -13.68 19.04 -26.31
C GLN A 521 -12.68 18.93 -27.48
N LYS A 522 -12.86 19.75 -28.54
CA LYS A 522 -11.89 19.82 -29.66
C LYS A 522 -10.51 20.29 -29.22
N ARG A 523 -10.42 21.33 -28.37
CA ARG A 523 -9.14 21.81 -27.80
C ARG A 523 -8.48 20.76 -26.91
N LEU A 524 -9.27 20.02 -26.13
CA LEU A 524 -8.80 18.93 -25.26
C LEU A 524 -8.21 17.77 -26.06
N ASN A 525 -8.93 17.30 -27.08
CA ASN A 525 -8.47 16.22 -27.96
C ASN A 525 -7.16 16.59 -28.69
N LYS A 526 -7.03 17.86 -29.12
CA LYS A 526 -5.78 18.38 -29.69
C LYS A 526 -4.63 18.31 -28.68
N ARG A 527 -4.85 18.75 -27.43
CA ARG A 527 -3.82 18.73 -26.37
C ARG A 527 -3.38 17.30 -26.00
N ILE A 528 -4.32 16.35 -25.96
CA ILE A 528 -4.02 14.93 -25.70
C ILE A 528 -3.16 14.35 -26.82
N ARG A 529 -3.49 14.65 -28.09
CA ARG A 529 -2.68 14.25 -29.25
C ARG A 529 -1.27 14.84 -29.19
N GLU A 530 -1.13 16.12 -28.83
CA GLU A 530 0.17 16.78 -28.64
C GLU A 530 1.01 16.12 -27.52
N VAL A 531 0.38 15.69 -26.43
CA VAL A 531 1.05 14.95 -25.35
C VAL A 531 1.53 13.58 -25.84
N LYS A 532 0.70 12.82 -26.58
CA LYS A 532 1.09 11.55 -27.20
C LYS A 532 2.29 11.71 -28.13
N GLN A 533 2.26 12.73 -28.98
CA GLN A 533 3.36 13.01 -29.90
C GLN A 533 4.65 13.41 -29.17
N ARG A 534 4.57 14.13 -28.05
CA ARG A 534 5.75 14.47 -27.23
C ARG A 534 6.36 13.27 -26.51
N ILE A 535 5.54 12.31 -26.08
CA ILE A 535 6.01 11.06 -25.48
C ILE A 535 6.78 10.25 -26.52
N ILE A 536 6.18 10.03 -27.69
CA ILE A 536 6.77 9.27 -28.80
C ILE A 536 8.03 9.99 -29.35
N GLY A 537 7.99 11.31 -29.47
CA GLY A 537 9.13 12.12 -29.93
C GLY A 537 10.27 12.21 -28.91
N GLY A 538 9.95 12.17 -27.60
CA GLY A 538 10.92 12.12 -26.51
C GLY A 538 11.69 10.81 -26.48
N GLU A 539 11.02 9.68 -26.68
CA GLU A 539 11.63 8.35 -26.80
C GLU A 539 12.61 8.28 -27.97
N LYS A 540 12.21 8.79 -29.15
CA LYS A 540 13.12 8.86 -30.32
C LYS A 540 14.37 9.69 -30.06
N LYS A 541 14.25 10.80 -29.33
CA LYS A 541 15.40 11.67 -29.01
C LYS A 541 16.33 11.04 -27.96
N LEU A 542 15.77 10.32 -26.99
CA LEU A 542 16.54 9.63 -25.95
C LEU A 542 17.28 8.41 -26.53
N LEU A 543 16.61 7.60 -27.36
CA LEU A 543 17.23 6.46 -28.06
C LEU A 543 18.37 6.92 -28.99
N ASN A 544 18.20 8.04 -29.69
CA ASN A 544 19.25 8.61 -30.54
C ASN A 544 20.42 9.25 -29.76
N GLN A 545 20.23 9.60 -28.49
CA GLN A 545 21.31 10.08 -27.62
C GLN A 545 22.06 8.92 -26.96
N VAL A 546 21.37 7.85 -26.60
CA VAL A 546 21.98 6.61 -26.07
C VAL A 546 22.74 5.85 -27.16
N ALA A 547 22.31 5.90 -28.42
CA ALA A 547 23.05 5.32 -29.54
C ALA A 547 24.29 6.13 -29.98
N LYS A 548 24.53 7.30 -29.36
CA LYS A 548 25.69 8.19 -29.63
C LYS A 548 26.72 8.21 -28.49
N VAL A 549 26.44 7.51 -27.39
CA VAL A 549 27.36 7.20 -26.29
C VAL A 549 27.72 5.73 -26.43
#